data_AF-A0A7U9SPJ5-F1
#
_entry.id   AF-A0A7U9SPJ5-F1
#
_cell.length_a   1.000
_cell.length_b   1.000
_cell.length_c   1.000
_cell.angle_alpha   90.00
_cell.angle_beta   90.00
_cell.angle_gamma   90.00
#
_symmetry.space_group_name_H-M   'P 1'
#
loop_
_entity.id
_entity.type
_entity.pdbx_description
1 polymer ?
#
loop_
_entity_poly.entity_id
_entity_poly.type
_entity_poly.pdbx_seq_one_letter_code
_entity_poly.pdbx_strand_id
1 'polypeptide(L)' 'MAIGSSVFRQHTVVHDGTPDDYSAPNYYVRYRDYIKNVVSSEIYATWPESAIYANTLAIMSFTLNRVYTEW' A
#
# COMPACT_ATOMS: atom_id res chain seq x y z
N MET A 1 -10.91 16.98 -24.60
CA MET A 1 -9.57 16.74 -24.03
C MET A 1 -9.77 16.03 -22.70
N ALA A 2 -9.76 14.69 -22.70
CA ALA A 2 -9.79 13.95 -21.45
C ALA A 2 -8.42 14.14 -20.81
N ILE A 3 -8.36 14.82 -19.67
CA ILE A 3 -7.21 14.70 -18.78
C ILE A 3 -7.08 13.20 -18.49
N GLY A 4 -6.02 12.58 -19.02
CA GLY A 4 -5.78 11.16 -18.81
C GLY A 4 -5.83 10.93 -17.31
N SER A 5 -6.75 10.06 -16.87
CA SER A 5 -6.75 9.58 -15.50
C SER A 5 -5.34 9.11 -15.23
N SER A 6 -4.61 9.83 -14.37
CA SER A 6 -3.32 9.38 -13.87
C SER A 6 -3.45 7.88 -13.59
N VAL A 7 -2.51 7.08 -14.08
CA VAL A 7 -2.43 5.61 -13.92
C VAL A 7 -2.20 5.28 -12.45
N PHE A 8 -3.10 5.75 -11.59
CA PHE A 8 -3.08 5.49 -10.18
C PHE A 8 -3.69 4.12 -10.01
N ARG A 9 -2.86 3.17 -9.59
CA ARG A 9 -3.28 1.80 -9.36
C ARG A 9 -4.38 1.83 -8.29
N GLN A 10 -5.60 1.54 -8.72
CA GLN A 10 -6.77 1.61 -7.83
C GLN A 10 -6.71 0.53 -6.73
N HIS A 11 -5.97 -0.56 -6.97
CA HIS A 11 -5.90 -1.72 -6.09
C HIS A 11 -4.47 -2.26 -5.92
N THR A 12 -4.11 -2.68 -4.71
CA THR A 12 -2.90 -3.43 -4.37
C THR A 12 -3.25 -4.90 -4.21
N VAL A 13 -2.37 -5.80 -4.68
CA VAL A 13 -2.53 -7.25 -4.47
C VAL A 13 -1.82 -7.64 -3.18
N VAL A 14 -2.53 -8.34 -2.30
CA VAL A 14 -1.98 -8.92 -1.07
C VAL A 14 -1.98 -10.44 -1.20
N HIS A 15 -0.80 -11.04 -1.10
CA HIS A 15 -0.63 -12.49 -1.10
C HIS A 15 -0.68 -13.01 0.34
N ASP A 16 -1.57 -13.96 0.62
CA ASP A 16 -1.85 -14.48 1.96
C ASP A 16 -1.04 -15.74 2.28
N GLY A 17 0.28 -15.64 2.07
CA GLY A 17 1.20 -16.75 2.16
C GLY A 17 2.64 -16.30 1.98
N THR A 18 3.57 -17.25 2.08
CA THR A 18 4.96 -16.98 1.69
C THR A 18 5.04 -16.73 0.19
N PRO A 19 6.00 -15.94 -0.33
CA PRO A 19 6.10 -15.65 -1.76
C PRO A 19 6.12 -16.89 -2.68
N ASP A 20 6.60 -18.02 -2.19
CA ASP A 20 6.70 -19.29 -2.93
C ASP A 20 5.46 -20.20 -2.80
N ASP A 21 4.46 -19.80 -2.00
CA ASP A 21 3.23 -20.58 -1.82
C ASP A 21 2.18 -20.23 -2.87
N TYR A 22 2.23 -20.94 -3.99
CA TYR A 22 1.25 -20.76 -5.08
C TYR A 22 -0.18 -21.19 -4.72
N SER A 23 -0.40 -21.86 -3.59
CA SER A 23 -1.74 -22.26 -3.14
C SER A 23 -2.45 -21.16 -2.34
N ALA A 24 -1.70 -20.16 -1.85
CA ALA A 24 -2.24 -19.07 -1.07
C ALA A 24 -3.03 -18.05 -1.92
N PRO A 25 -4.16 -17.54 -1.41
CA PRO A 25 -5.02 -16.64 -2.15
C PRO A 25 -4.41 -15.24 -2.30
N ASN A 26 -4.79 -14.56 -3.38
CA ASN A 26 -4.47 -13.16 -3.63
C ASN A 26 -5.71 -12.29 -3.44
N TYR A 27 -5.60 -11.25 -2.63
CA TYR A 27 -6.67 -10.28 -2.40
C TYR A 27 -6.39 -8.97 -3.11
N TYR A 28 -7.40 -8.47 -3.83
CA TYR A 28 -7.35 -7.15 -4.48
C TYR A 28 -7.97 -6.11 -3.55
N VAL A 29 -7.12 -5.34 -2.89
CA VAL A 29 -7.54 -4.33 -1.90
C VAL A 29 -7.40 -2.95 -2.51
N ARG A 30 -8.36 -2.05 -2.27
CA ARG A 30 -8.23 -0.66 -2.72
C ARG A 30 -6.98 -0.03 -2.11
N TYR A 31 -6.18 0.65 -2.93
CA TYR A 31 -4.89 1.19 -2.51
C TYR A 31 -4.99 2.05 -1.25
N ARG A 32 -6.00 2.94 -1.18
CA ARG A 32 -6.21 3.81 -0.01
C ARG A 32 -6.53 3.01 1.26
N ASP A 33 -7.33 1.96 1.14
CA ASP A 33 -7.73 1.14 2.28
C ASP A 33 -6.55 0.28 2.76
N TYR A 34 -5.72 -0.21 1.82
CA TYR A 34 -4.46 -0.88 2.12
C TYR A 34 -3.50 0.04 2.90
N ILE A 35 -3.22 1.24 2.38
CA ILE A 35 -2.32 2.19 3.06
C ILE A 35 -2.84 2.56 4.44
N LYS A 36 -4.15 2.82 4.59
CA LYS A 36 -4.76 3.13 5.89
C LYS A 36 -4.52 2.00 6.90
N ASN A 37 -4.74 0.75 6.49
CA ASN A 37 -4.60 -0.41 7.38
C ASN A 37 -3.15 -0.64 7.80
N VAL A 38 -2.19 -0.50 6.87
CA VAL A 38 -0.75 -0.62 7.18
C VAL A 38 -0.33 0.49 8.14
N VAL A 39 -0.68 1.74 7.83
CA VAL A 39 -0.37 2.90 8.69
C VAL A 39 -0.91 2.72 10.10
N SER A 40 -2.16 2.26 10.26
CA SER A 40 -2.75 2.03 11.58
C SER A 40 -2.15 0.84 12.34
N SER A 41 -1.48 -0.07 11.64
CA SER A 41 -0.82 -1.23 12.26
C SER A 41 0.61 -0.90 12.73
N GLU A 42 1.26 0.05 12.07
CA GLU A 42 2.66 0.43 12.34
C GLU A 42 2.81 1.68 13.22
N ILE A 43 1.82 2.60 13.21
CA ILE A 43 1.95 3.94 13.80
C ILE A 43 0.85 4.19 14.83
N TYR A 44 1.25 4.62 16.03
CA TYR A 44 0.30 5.12 17.02
C TYR A 44 -0.25 6.50 16.65
N ALA A 45 -1.56 6.66 16.70
CA ALA A 45 -2.24 7.92 16.38
C ALA A 45 -1.91 9.09 17.34
N THR A 46 -1.24 8.83 18.46
CA THR A 46 -0.82 9.82 19.46
C THR A 46 0.54 10.46 19.15
N TRP A 47 1.25 9.99 18.13
CA TRP A 47 2.53 10.56 17.72
C TRP A 47 2.36 11.96 17.12
N PRO A 48 3.44 12.77 17.09
CA PRO A 48 3.42 14.07 16.42
C PRO A 48 2.93 13.93 14.97
N GLU A 49 2.11 14.88 14.53
CA GLU A 49 1.51 14.86 13.19
C GLU A 49 2.58 14.74 12.08
N SER A 50 3.72 15.42 12.23
CA SER A 50 4.85 15.32 11.30
C SER A 50 5.44 13.91 11.21
N ALA A 51 5.47 13.17 12.31
CA ALA A 51 5.94 11.78 12.33
C ALA A 51 4.92 10.86 11.63
N ILE A 52 3.62 11.08 11.83
CA ILE A 52 2.56 10.33 11.13
C ILE A 52 2.68 10.56 9.61
N TYR A 53 2.85 11.81 9.16
CA TYR A 53 3.05 12.11 7.74
C TYR A 53 4.30 11.46 7.17
N ALA A 54 5.45 11.62 7.84
CA ALA A 54 6.72 11.09 7.35
C ALA A 54 6.67 9.57 7.15
N ASN A 55 6.15 8.83 8.13
CA ASN A 55 6.03 7.38 8.04
C ASN A 55 4.97 6.94 7.01
N THR A 56 3.85 7.67 6.89
CA THR A 56 2.86 7.40 5.83
C THR A 56 3.48 7.52 4.44
N LEU A 57 4.29 8.56 4.21
CA LEU A 57 5.01 8.73 2.94
C LEU A 57 6.03 7.62 2.70
N ALA A 58 6.74 7.15 3.73
CA ALA A 58 7.64 6.02 3.63
C ALA A 58 6.90 4.73 3.23
N ILE A 59 5.78 4.42 3.89
CA ILE A 59 4.92 3.26 3.58
C ILE A 59 4.40 3.35 2.14
N MET A 60 3.96 4.53 1.69
CA MET A 60 3.54 4.73 0.31
C MET A 60 4.68 4.49 -0.68
N SER A 61 5.89 4.97 -0.40
CA SER A 61 7.06 4.73 -1.25
C SER A 61 7.37 3.24 -1.41
N PHE A 62 7.37 2.47 -0.32
CA PHE A 62 7.60 1.02 -0.39
C PHE A 62 6.47 0.29 -1.12
N THR A 63 5.22 0.69 -0.88
CA THR A 63 4.06 0.09 -1.55
C THR A 63 4.07 0.35 -3.05
N LEU A 64 4.39 1.58 -3.45
CA LEU A 64 4.52 1.94 -4.87
C LEU A 64 5.72 1.24 -5.51
N ASN A 65 6.87 1.17 -4.82
CA ASN A 65 8.01 0.42 -5.32
C ASN A 65 7.62 -1.02 -5.62
N ARG A 66 6.98 -1.72 -4.68
CA ARG A 66 6.45 -3.08 -4.84
C ARG A 66 5.54 -3.21 -6.08
N VAL A 67 4.64 -2.24 -6.23
CA VAL A 67 3.71 -2.15 -7.36
C VAL A 67 4.41 -1.96 -8.71
N TYR A 68 5.48 -1.19 -8.76
CA TYR A 68 6.21 -0.90 -10.01
C TYR A 68 7.27 -1.93 -10.34
N THR A 69 7.79 -2.66 -9.35
CA THR A 69 8.84 -3.65 -9.55
C THR A 69 8.32 -5.09 -9.61
N GLU A 70 7.05 -5.34 -9.27
CA GLU A 70 6.42 -6.68 -9.25
C GLU A 70 7.09 -7.68 -8.29
N TRP A 71 7.49 -7.20 -7.11
CA TRP A 71 7.94 -8.05 -5.99
C TRP A 71 6.86 -8.15 -4.90
#